data_AF-A0A8J6VS24-F1
#
_entry.id   AF-A0A8J6VS24-F1
#
_cell.length_a   1.000
_cell.length_b   1.000
_cell.length_c   1.000
_cell.angle_alpha   90.00
_cell.angle_beta   90.00
_cell.angle_gamma   90.00
#
_symmetry.space_group_name_H-M   'P 1'
#
loop_
_entity.id
_entity.type
_entity.pdbx_description
1 polymer ?
#
loop_
_entity_poly.entity_id
_entity_poly.type
_entity_poly.pdbx_seq_one_letter_code
_entity_poly.pdbx_strand_id
1 'polypeptide(L)' 'MVSFLGGIGTIKSFQPTFGTWMYRVEMELGPEPEMGRIGSETTVLLYESDIDEVAIAKEQGLN' A
#
# COMPACT_ATOMS: atom_id res chain seq x y z
N MET A 1 4.46 -4.71 4.60
CA MET A 1 4.11 -3.45 3.91
C MET A 1 4.57 -3.56 2.47
N VAL A 2 3.88 -2.87 1.58
CA VAL A 2 4.22 -2.82 0.15
C VAL A 2 4.27 -1.38 -0.32
N SER A 3 5.12 -1.11 -1.31
CA SER A 3 5.15 0.17 -2.02
C SER A 3 4.52 0.03 -3.39
N PHE A 4 3.96 1.13 -3.90
CA PHE A 4 3.38 1.23 -5.23
C PHE A 4 3.36 2.70 -5.68
N LEU A 5 2.96 2.95 -6.94
CA LEU A 5 2.78 4.32 -7.44
C LEU A 5 1.60 4.99 -6.72
N GLY A 6 1.88 5.70 -5.64
CA GLY A 6 0.89 6.33 -4.77
C GLY A 6 1.25 6.33 -3.29
N GLY A 7 2.18 5.47 -2.87
CA GLY A 7 2.71 5.47 -1.50
C GLY A 7 3.04 4.08 -1.00
N ILE A 8 2.94 3.92 0.33
CA ILE A 8 3.16 2.66 1.03
C ILE A 8 1.86 2.27 1.71
N GLY A 9 1.57 0.97 1.73
CA GLY A 9 0.41 0.45 2.43
C GLY A 9 0.58 -0.98 2.92
N THR A 10 -0.51 -1.51 3.49
CA THR A 10 -0.59 -2.86 4.02
C THR A 10 -1.64 -3.65 3.26
N ILE A 11 -1.25 -4.80 2.69
CA ILE A 11 -2.19 -5.74 2.07
C ILE A 11 -3.16 -6.25 3.14
N LYS A 12 -4.47 -6.09 2.92
CA LYS A 12 -5.54 -6.58 3.81
C LYS A 12 -6.22 -7.83 3.27
N SER A 13 -6.32 -7.94 1.96
CA SER A 13 -6.85 -9.12 1.29
C SER A 13 -6.31 -9.20 -0.14
N PHE A 14 -6.43 -10.38 -0.73
CA PHE A 14 -6.06 -10.63 -2.11
C PHE A 14 -7.10 -11.57 -2.73
N GLN A 15 -7.25 -11.48 -4.05
CA GLN A 15 -8.10 -12.39 -4.81
C GLN A 15 -7.44 -12.74 -6.14
N PRO A 16 -7.55 -14.00 -6.59
CA PRO A 16 -7.06 -14.39 -7.90
C PRO A 16 -7.92 -13.74 -8.99
N THR A 17 -7.29 -13.33 -10.07
CA THR A 17 -7.93 -12.90 -11.32
C THR A 17 -7.28 -13.63 -12.50
N PHE A 18 -7.74 -13.40 -13.74
CA PHE A 18 -7.26 -14.13 -14.91
C PHE A 18 -5.75 -13.92 -15.15
N GLY A 19 -4.94 -14.88 -14.70
CA GLY A 19 -3.48 -14.90 -14.90
C GLY A 19 -2.67 -14.01 -13.95
N THR A 20 -3.29 -13.42 -12.92
CA THR A 20 -2.59 -12.61 -11.91
C THR A 20 -3.41 -12.52 -10.61
N TRP A 21 -2.96 -11.71 -9.67
CA TRP A 21 -3.62 -11.43 -8.39
C TRP A 21 -3.96 -9.95 -8.28
N MET A 22 -5.07 -9.65 -7.61
CA MET A 22 -5.37 -8.30 -7.14
C MET A 22 -5.30 -8.24 -5.63
N TYR A 23 -4.77 -7.14 -5.12
CA TYR A 23 -4.54 -6.90 -3.70
C TYR A 23 -5.28 -5.66 -3.25
N ARG A 24 -5.99 -5.79 -2.13
CA ARG A 24 -6.58 -4.67 -1.41
C ARG A 24 -5.53 -4.13 -0.44
N VAL A 25 -5.03 -2.94 -0.69
CA VAL A 25 -3.98 -2.29 0.11
C VAL A 25 -4.59 -1.13 0.89
N GLU A 26 -4.46 -1.17 2.21
CA GLU A 26 -4.85 -0.06 3.09
C GLU A 26 -3.64 0.85 3.32
N MET A 27 -3.80 2.14 3.05
CA MET A 27 -2.85 3.22 3.29
C MET A 27 -3.12 3.85 4.65
N GLU A 28 -2.09 4.46 5.24
CA GLU A 28 -2.27 5.24 6.47
C GLU A 28 -3.18 6.44 6.20
N LEU A 29 -4.12 6.70 7.12
CA LEU A 29 -4.98 7.88 7.05
C LEU A 29 -4.11 9.11 7.28
N GLY A 30 -4.00 9.96 6.25
CA GLY A 30 -3.36 11.26 6.38
C GLY A 30 -4.13 12.19 7.34
N PRO A 31 -3.52 13.30 7.78
CA PRO A 31 -4.22 14.29 8.60
C PRO A 31 -5.48 14.80 7.88
N GLU A 32 -6.55 15.02 8.64
CA GLU A 32 -7.79 15.58 8.11
C GLU A 32 -7.53 16.97 7.51
N PRO A 33 -7.94 17.25 6.26
CA PRO A 33 -7.71 18.55 5.64
C PRO A 33 -8.57 19.65 6.31
N GLU A 34 -7.99 20.84 6.50
CA GLU A 34 -8.63 21.99 7.15
C GLU A 34 -9.94 22.45 6.48
N MET A 35 -10.05 22.29 5.15
CA MET A 35 -11.31 22.44 4.41
C MET A 35 -11.21 21.76 3.03
N GLY A 36 -12.27 21.10 2.58
CA GLY A 36 -12.49 20.82 1.15
C GLY A 36 -11.63 19.72 0.52
N ARG A 37 -11.81 18.47 0.95
CA ARG A 37 -11.87 17.27 0.07
C ARG A 37 -12.35 16.10 0.93
N ILE A 38 -13.61 15.71 0.75
CA ILE A 38 -14.13 14.46 1.31
C ILE A 38 -13.64 13.34 0.40
N GLY A 39 -12.75 12.51 0.93
CA GLY A 39 -12.22 11.33 0.27
C GLY A 39 -11.48 10.49 1.29
N SER A 40 -12.22 9.86 2.21
CA SER A 40 -11.68 8.95 3.23
C SER A 40 -11.30 7.58 2.66
N GLU A 41 -11.14 7.47 1.34
CA GLU A 41 -10.72 6.22 0.70
C GLU A 41 -9.24 5.97 0.99
N THR A 42 -8.99 5.24 2.08
CA THR A 42 -7.68 4.75 2.49
C THR A 42 -7.34 3.41 1.86
N THR A 43 -8.17 2.91 0.94
CA THR A 43 -8.00 1.60 0.32
C THR A 43 -7.77 1.74 -1.18
N VAL A 44 -6.72 1.10 -1.69
CA VAL A 44 -6.44 0.98 -3.12
C VAL A 44 -6.49 -0.50 -3.53
N LEU A 45 -6.99 -0.78 -4.74
CA LEU A 45 -6.95 -2.10 -5.36
C LEU A 45 -5.86 -2.10 -6.43
N LEU A 46 -4.87 -2.98 -6.30
CA LEU A 46 -3.67 -3.01 -7.15
C LEU A 46 -3.49 -4.40 -7.76
N TYR A 47 -2.97 -4.47 -8.99
CA TYR A 47 -2.49 -5.73 -9.54
C TYR A 47 -1.14 -6.09 -8.91
N GLU A 48 -0.78 -7.37 -8.96
CA GLU A 48 0.52 -7.86 -8.53
C GLU A 48 1.69 -7.08 -9.15
N SER A 49 1.58 -6.71 -10.44
CA SER A 49 2.62 -5.97 -11.16
C SER A 49 2.77 -4.51 -10.73
N ASP A 50 1.83 -3.96 -9.96
CA ASP A 50 1.87 -2.59 -9.46
C ASP A 50 2.47 -2.49 -8.04
N ILE A 51 2.91 -3.62 -7.48
CA ILE A 51 3.33 -3.75 -6.08
C ILE A 51 4.80 -4.14 -5.99
N ASP A 52 5.55 -3.37 -5.22
CA ASP A 52 6.95 -3.63 -4.87
C ASP A 52 7.09 -4.00 -3.38
N GLU A 53 8.09 -4.83 -3.05
CA GLU A 53 8.45 -5.12 -1.67
C GLU A 53 9.11 -3.90 -1.01
N VAL A 54 8.68 -3.56 0.21
CA VAL A 54 9.38 -2.54 1.01
C VAL A 54 10.67 -3.15 1.54
N ALA A 55 11.80 -2.76 0.96
CA ALA A 55 13.11 -3.09 1.52
C ALA A 55 13.29 -2.38 2.87
N ILE A 56 13.14 -3.12 3.97
CA ILE A 56 13.57 -2.63 5.28
C ILE A 56 15.09 -2.71 5.28
N ALA A 57 15.77 -1.57 5.30
CA ALA A 57 17.20 -1.53 5.57
C ALA A 57 17.43 -2.20 6.92
N LYS A 58 17.98 -3.42 6.91
CA LYS A 58 18.48 -4.04 8.14
C LYS A 58 19.63 -3.15 8.58
N GLU A 59 19.42 -2.35 9.63
CA GLU A 59 20.51 -1.73 10.35
C GLU A 59 21.43 -2.86 10.81
N GLN A 60 22.53 -3.03 10.09
CA GLN A 60 23.63 -3.90 10.51
C GLN A 60 24.25 -3.22 11.72
N GLY A 61 23.72 -3.53 12.90
CA GLY A 61 24.38 -3.26 14.17
C GLY A 61 25.71 -4.00 14.17
N LEU A 62 26.76 -3.29 13.77
CA LEU A 62 28.14 -3.71 13.93
C LEU A 62 28.43 -3.70 15.44
N ASN A 63 28.53 -4.88 16.04
CA ASN A 63 29.12 -5.09 17.36
C ASN A 63 30.59 -5.47 17.18
#